data_AF-A0A6A5YJK2-F1
#
_entry.id   AF-A0A6A5YJK2-F1
#
_cell.length_a   1.000
_cell.length_b   1.000
_cell.length_c   1.000
_cell.angle_alpha   90.00
_cell.angle_beta   90.00
_cell.angle_gamma   90.00
#
_symmetry.space_group_name_H-M   'P 1'
#
loop_
_entity.id
_entity.type
_entity.pdbx_description
1 polymer ?
#
loop_
_entity_poly.entity_id
_entity_poly.type
_entity_poly.pdbx_seq_one_letter_code
_entity_poly.pdbx_strand_id
1 'polypeptide(L)'
;MTSLFILLHALSAFIAALCIVILGLVSHSAILSDRVVPSSVHNIRGTGLGLLFWPGVGGIVDFALFLILLVLPAKHQSPTRVINLRFPNSTLFVGIVIFLRPLIVLIYEFIEHESFLTVENWACAAKQDALCDELRAAQYILIPILILSASLLAITIWVWVRVSKEGRSTRDSSNAERVDANTSTAAV
;
A
#
# COMPACT_ATOMS: atom_id res chain seq x y z
N MET A 1 1.89 1.18 22.79
CA MET A 1 1.09 1.45 21.57
C MET A 1 1.67 2.60 20.73
N THR A 2 2.11 3.71 21.34
CA THR A 2 2.72 4.86 20.64
C THR A 2 3.88 4.49 19.69
N SER A 3 4.81 3.62 20.11
CA SER A 3 5.94 3.20 19.25
C SER A 3 5.52 2.46 17.97
N LEU A 4 4.43 1.68 18.01
CA LEU A 4 3.91 0.99 16.82
C LEU A 4 3.26 1.98 15.84
N PHE A 5 2.54 2.98 16.35
CA PHE A 5 1.99 4.03 15.49
C PHE A 5 3.09 4.83 14.81
N ILE A 6 4.16 5.18 15.53
CA ILE A 6 5.32 5.86 14.97
C ILE A 6 5.96 5.00 13.86
N LEU A 7 6.15 3.70 14.11
CA LEU A 7 6.69 2.78 13.11
C LEU A 7 5.80 2.68 11.85
N LEU A 8 4.48 2.55 12.03
CA LEU A 8 3.53 2.52 10.91
C LEU A 8 3.59 3.81 10.08
N HIS A 9 3.74 4.97 10.73
CA HIS A 9 3.87 6.25 10.04
C HIS A 9 5.21 6.34 9.29
N ALA A 10 6.30 5.94 9.92
CA ALA A 10 7.62 5.95 9.29
C ALA A 10 7.64 5.04 8.05
N LEU A 11 7.09 3.83 8.13
CA LEU A 11 6.98 2.91 6.99
C LEU A 11 6.11 3.49 5.87
N SER A 12 4.94 4.04 6.21
CA SER A 12 4.04 4.66 5.23
C SER A 12 4.67 5.87 4.53
N ALA A 13 5.37 6.72 5.29
CA ALA A 13 6.10 7.87 4.73
C ALA A 13 7.25 7.44 3.83
N PHE A 14 7.97 6.37 4.19
CA PHE A 14 9.05 5.83 3.37
C PHE A 14 8.52 5.24 2.05
N ILE A 15 7.40 4.50 2.10
CA ILE A 15 6.72 4.02 0.88
C ILE A 15 6.31 5.21 0.00
N ALA A 16 5.71 6.25 0.57
CA ALA A 16 5.32 7.44 -0.17
C ALA A 16 6.52 8.15 -0.83
N ALA A 17 7.65 8.25 -0.12
CA ALA A 17 8.88 8.81 -0.66
C ALA A 17 9.41 8.00 -1.85
N LEU A 18 9.42 6.68 -1.77
CA LEU A 18 9.81 5.82 -2.89
C LEU A 18 8.85 5.95 -4.09
N CYS A 19 7.54 6.09 -3.84
CA CYS A 19 6.56 6.35 -4.89
C CYS A 19 6.81 7.70 -5.60
N ILE A 20 7.20 8.74 -4.86
CA ILE A 20 7.60 10.04 -5.44
C ILE A 20 8.84 9.88 -6.32
N VAL A 21 9.83 9.09 -5.89
CA VAL A 21 11.03 8.81 -6.70
C VAL A 21 10.65 8.11 -8.01
N ILE A 22 9.80 7.09 -7.98
CA ILE A 22 9.29 6.42 -9.20
C ILE A 22 8.58 7.43 -10.10
N LEU A 23 7.72 8.28 -9.54
CA LEU A 23 7.01 9.32 -10.29
C LEU A 23 7.97 10.29 -10.99
N GLY A 24 9.02 10.70 -10.29
CA GLY A 24 10.08 11.56 -10.82
C GLY A 24 10.81 10.89 -11.98
N LEU A 25 11.26 9.65 -11.79
CA LEU A 25 11.94 8.85 -12.82
C LEU A 25 11.04 8.66 -14.05
N VAL A 26 9.80 8.20 -13.86
CA VAL A 26 8.86 7.92 -14.97
C VAL A 26 8.49 9.21 -15.70
N SER A 27 8.27 10.31 -14.98
CA SER A 27 7.96 11.61 -15.60
C SER A 27 9.15 12.14 -16.40
N HIS A 28 10.37 12.01 -15.85
CA HIS A 28 11.59 12.39 -16.54
C HIS A 28 11.82 11.54 -17.80
N SER A 29 11.67 10.23 -17.69
CA SER A 29 11.74 9.27 -18.80
C SER A 29 10.67 9.56 -19.87
N ALA A 30 9.44 9.93 -19.48
CA ALA A 30 8.39 10.28 -20.43
C ALA A 30 8.75 11.53 -21.25
N ILE A 31 9.29 12.57 -20.59
CA ILE A 31 9.75 13.79 -21.24
C ILE A 31 10.95 13.52 -22.17
N LEU A 32 11.94 12.75 -21.71
CA LEU A 32 13.10 12.38 -22.51
C LEU A 32 12.67 11.62 -23.76
N SER A 33 11.78 10.65 -23.60
CA SER A 33 11.39 9.80 -24.69
C SER A 33 10.55 10.55 -25.74
N ASP A 34 9.86 11.65 -25.36
CA ASP A 34 9.15 12.54 -26.29
C ASP A 34 10.11 13.32 -27.21
N ARG A 35 11.34 13.58 -26.74
CA ARG A 35 12.36 14.31 -27.51
C ARG A 35 13.11 13.46 -28.52
N VAL A 36 13.20 12.14 -28.29
CA VAL A 36 14.14 11.28 -29.04
C VAL A 36 13.47 10.45 -30.14
N VAL A 37 12.15 10.23 -30.08
CA VAL A 37 11.49 9.24 -30.95
C VAL A 37 10.39 9.86 -31.83
N PRO A 38 10.42 9.64 -33.16
CA PRO A 38 9.35 10.11 -34.06
C PRO A 38 8.03 9.37 -33.82
N SER A 39 6.92 10.06 -34.10
CA SER A 39 5.54 9.78 -33.66
C SER A 39 4.91 8.42 -34.04
N SER A 40 5.64 7.53 -34.72
CA SER A 40 5.10 6.29 -35.30
C SER A 40 5.05 5.09 -34.35
N VAL A 41 5.70 5.13 -33.17
CA VAL A 41 5.72 4.03 -32.18
C VAL A 41 4.98 4.42 -30.90
N HIS A 42 3.78 4.99 -31.03
CA HIS A 42 3.10 5.64 -29.90
C HIS A 42 2.35 4.69 -28.95
N ASN A 43 1.80 3.58 -29.46
CA ASN A 43 0.80 2.77 -28.73
C ASN A 43 1.39 1.83 -27.66
N ILE A 44 2.52 1.18 -27.94
CA ILE A 44 3.12 0.20 -26.99
C ILE A 44 3.79 0.95 -25.82
N ARG A 45 4.45 2.07 -26.14
CA ARG A 45 5.16 2.92 -25.18
C ARG A 45 4.25 3.62 -24.18
N GLY A 46 3.08 4.08 -24.62
CA GLY A 46 2.13 4.77 -23.75
C GLY A 46 1.59 3.87 -22.64
N THR A 47 1.34 2.59 -22.95
CA THR A 47 0.78 1.62 -22.00
C THR A 47 1.76 1.31 -20.87
N GLY A 48 3.03 1.00 -21.19
CA GLY A 48 4.00 0.65 -20.16
C GLY A 48 4.47 1.83 -19.29
N LEU A 49 4.65 3.03 -19.87
CA LEU A 49 4.91 4.24 -19.07
C LEU A 49 3.72 4.61 -18.19
N GLY A 50 2.49 4.47 -18.70
CA GLY A 50 1.27 4.67 -17.92
C GLY A 50 1.13 3.67 -16.77
N LEU A 51 1.55 2.42 -16.99
CA LEU A 51 1.54 1.37 -15.98
C LEU A 51 2.50 1.67 -14.82
N LEU A 52 3.67 2.24 -15.11
CA LEU A 52 4.64 2.71 -14.11
C LEU A 52 4.23 4.02 -13.42
N PHE A 53 3.45 4.88 -14.10
CA PHE A 53 2.91 6.11 -13.51
C PHE A 53 1.85 5.82 -12.44
N TRP A 54 1.10 4.74 -12.62
CA TRP A 54 0.04 4.31 -11.72
C TRP A 54 0.51 4.05 -10.27
N PRO A 55 1.52 3.21 -9.99
CA PRO A 55 2.00 2.98 -8.62
C PRO A 55 2.59 4.24 -8.00
N GLY A 56 3.19 5.13 -8.80
CA GLY A 56 3.70 6.43 -8.33
C GLY A 56 2.58 7.33 -7.80
N VAL A 57 1.62 7.71 -8.66
CA VAL A 57 0.50 8.58 -8.26
C VAL A 57 -0.39 7.91 -7.22
N GLY A 58 -0.67 6.61 -7.42
CA GLY A 58 -1.41 5.79 -6.49
C GLY A 58 -0.83 5.87 -5.09
N GLY A 59 0.47 5.60 -4.93
CA GLY A 59 1.12 5.61 -3.62
C GLY A 59 1.00 6.93 -2.86
N ILE A 60 1.02 8.08 -3.56
CA ILE A 60 0.83 9.41 -2.94
C ILE A 60 -0.62 9.57 -2.43
N VAL A 61 -1.59 9.23 -3.27
CA VAL A 61 -3.02 9.28 -2.90
C VAL A 61 -3.28 8.32 -1.74
N ASP A 62 -2.68 7.13 -1.79
CA ASP A 62 -2.86 6.08 -0.80
C ASP A 62 -2.27 6.51 0.55
N PHE A 63 -1.12 7.18 0.56
CA PHE A 63 -0.54 7.81 1.75
C PHE A 63 -1.46 8.90 2.33
N ALA A 64 -1.97 9.81 1.50
CA ALA A 64 -2.87 10.86 1.94
C ALA A 64 -4.17 10.30 2.56
N LEU A 65 -4.77 9.30 1.91
CA LEU A 65 -5.95 8.60 2.41
C LEU A 65 -5.67 7.86 3.72
N PHE A 66 -4.53 7.19 3.84
CA PHE A 66 -4.11 6.53 5.07
C PHE A 66 -3.98 7.52 6.22
N LEU A 67 -3.36 8.68 5.97
CA LEU A 67 -3.21 9.75 6.94
C LEU A 67 -4.56 10.34 7.34
N ILE A 68 -5.47 10.56 6.40
CA ILE A 68 -6.85 11.00 6.66
C ILE A 68 -7.60 9.98 7.54
N LEU A 69 -7.52 8.69 7.21
CA LEU A 69 -8.16 7.61 7.98
C LEU A 69 -7.60 7.48 9.40
N LEU A 70 -6.33 7.82 9.61
CA LEU A 70 -5.66 7.86 10.91
C LEU A 70 -6.01 9.13 11.71
N VAL A 71 -5.98 10.30 11.07
CA VAL A 71 -6.12 11.60 11.74
C VAL A 71 -7.56 11.93 12.05
N LEU A 72 -8.53 11.62 11.18
CA LEU A 72 -9.94 11.92 11.41
C LEU A 72 -10.40 11.27 12.73
N PRO A 73 -10.49 12.01 13.83
CA PRO A 73 -11.02 11.43 15.04
C PRO A 73 -12.48 11.09 14.72
N ALA A 74 -12.95 9.93 15.16
CA ALA A 74 -14.35 9.58 15.07
C ALA A 74 -15.11 10.52 16.02
N LYS A 75 -15.33 11.75 15.59
CA LYS A 75 -15.82 12.90 16.36
C LYS A 75 -17.23 12.66 16.93
N HIS A 76 -17.86 11.53 16.59
CA HIS A 76 -19.21 11.17 17.00
C HIS A 76 -19.39 9.72 17.46
N GLN A 77 -18.32 8.96 17.72
CA GLN A 77 -18.44 7.52 17.91
C GLN A 77 -17.88 7.09 19.27
N SER A 78 -18.69 6.34 20.04
CA SER A 78 -18.35 5.87 21.39
C SER A 78 -17.00 5.14 21.42
N PRO A 79 -16.08 5.46 22.36
CA PRO A 79 -14.67 5.05 22.34
C PRO A 79 -14.46 3.54 22.23
N THR A 80 -15.37 2.71 22.74
CA THR A 80 -15.30 1.24 22.69
C THR A 80 -15.79 0.64 21.37
N ARG A 81 -16.70 1.31 20.64
CA ARG A 81 -17.21 0.83 19.33
C ARG A 81 -16.32 1.25 18.16
N VAL A 82 -15.60 2.37 18.28
CA VAL A 82 -14.75 2.91 17.20
C VAL A 82 -13.55 2.02 16.91
N ILE A 83 -12.94 1.47 17.96
CA ILE A 83 -11.69 0.71 17.84
C ILE A 83 -11.94 -0.58 17.03
N ASN A 84 -13.09 -1.25 17.21
CA ASN A 84 -13.38 -2.52 16.53
C ASN A 84 -13.64 -2.40 15.02
N LEU A 85 -14.16 -1.26 14.52
CA LEU A 85 -14.47 -1.07 13.10
C LEU A 85 -13.36 -0.38 12.30
N ARG A 86 -12.48 0.38 12.98
CA ARG A 86 -11.44 1.17 12.32
C ARG A 86 -10.24 0.33 11.85
N PHE A 87 -9.87 -0.68 12.63
CA PHE A 87 -8.78 -1.60 12.29
C PHE A 87 -9.05 -2.48 11.06
N PRO A 88 -10.22 -3.11 10.87
CA PRO A 88 -10.48 -3.92 9.67
C PRO A 88 -10.49 -3.07 8.40
N ASN A 89 -11.07 -1.86 8.44
CA ASN A 89 -11.07 -0.95 7.29
C ASN A 89 -9.66 -0.48 6.93
N SER A 90 -8.85 -0.14 7.94
CA SER A 90 -7.45 0.22 7.72
C SER A 90 -6.62 -0.95 7.19
N THR A 91 -6.86 -2.17 7.66
CA THR A 91 -6.13 -3.37 7.22
C THR A 91 -6.51 -3.73 5.78
N LEU A 92 -7.79 -3.67 5.44
CA LEU A 92 -8.27 -3.85 4.07
C LEU A 92 -7.71 -2.78 3.13
N PHE A 93 -7.66 -1.53 3.57
CA PHE A 93 -7.04 -0.45 2.81
C PHE A 93 -5.56 -0.74 2.53
N VAL A 94 -4.77 -1.06 3.57
CA VAL A 94 -3.34 -1.38 3.40
C VAL A 94 -3.15 -2.59 2.46
N GLY A 95 -3.96 -3.65 2.62
CA GLY A 95 -3.84 -4.86 1.81
C GLY A 95 -4.22 -4.65 0.34
N ILE A 96 -5.37 -4.02 0.08
CA ILE A 96 -5.91 -3.86 -1.28
C ILE A 96 -5.23 -2.71 -2.02
N VAL A 97 -4.89 -1.64 -1.31
CA VAL A 97 -4.50 -0.39 -1.96
C VAL A 97 -2.98 -0.23 -1.98
N ILE A 98 -2.30 -0.49 -0.85
CA ILE A 98 -0.85 -0.28 -0.72
C ILE A 98 -0.05 -1.51 -1.19
N PHE A 99 -0.50 -2.72 -0.87
CA PHE A 99 0.23 -3.94 -1.23
C PHE A 99 -0.14 -4.50 -2.61
N LEU A 100 -1.43 -4.63 -2.90
CA LEU A 100 -1.88 -5.27 -4.15
C LEU A 100 -1.48 -4.46 -5.40
N ARG A 101 -1.41 -3.12 -5.29
CA ARG A 101 -1.07 -2.25 -6.42
C ARG A 101 0.36 -2.48 -6.96
N PRO A 102 1.44 -2.35 -6.17
CA PRO A 102 2.79 -2.67 -6.64
C PRO A 102 2.91 -4.15 -7.05
N LEU A 103 2.16 -5.06 -6.41
CA LEU A 103 2.14 -6.46 -6.81
C LEU A 103 1.57 -6.66 -8.22
N ILE A 104 0.44 -6.04 -8.55
CA ILE A 104 -0.18 -6.12 -9.88
C ILE A 104 0.76 -5.57 -10.94
N VAL A 105 1.40 -4.43 -10.68
CA VAL A 105 2.38 -3.82 -11.60
C VAL A 105 3.55 -4.77 -11.83
N LEU A 106 4.11 -5.35 -10.76
CA LEU A 106 5.22 -6.30 -10.87
C LEU A 106 4.82 -7.57 -11.65
N ILE A 107 3.62 -8.10 -11.42
CA ILE A 107 3.10 -9.26 -12.17
C ILE A 107 2.94 -8.90 -13.65
N TYR A 108 2.40 -7.72 -13.96
CA TYR A 108 2.24 -7.27 -15.33
C TYR A 108 3.59 -7.14 -16.04
N GLU A 109 4.56 -6.48 -15.40
CA GLU A 109 5.93 -6.37 -15.93
C GLU A 109 6.58 -7.74 -16.14
N PHE A 110 6.37 -8.68 -15.22
CA PHE A 110 6.88 -10.04 -15.35
C PHE A 110 6.27 -10.78 -16.55
N ILE A 111 4.95 -10.66 -16.74
CA ILE A 111 4.25 -11.22 -17.91
C ILE A 111 4.76 -10.56 -19.21
N GLU A 112 4.97 -9.25 -19.19
CA GLU A 112 5.47 -8.50 -20.35
C GLU A 112 6.93 -8.87 -20.67
N HIS A 113 7.75 -9.19 -19.67
CA HIS A 113 9.13 -9.66 -19.84
C HIS A 113 9.21 -10.94 -20.68
N GLU A 114 8.33 -11.90 -20.43
CA GLU A 114 8.23 -13.14 -21.21
C GLU A 114 7.82 -12.89 -22.68
N SER A 115 7.19 -11.75 -22.97
CA SER A 115 6.73 -11.40 -24.32
C SER A 115 7.78 -10.67 -25.18
N PHE A 116 9.00 -10.48 -24.66
CA PHE A 116 10.13 -9.72 -25.26
C PHE A 116 9.89 -8.22 -25.53
N LEU A 117 8.64 -7.75 -25.46
CA LEU A 117 8.21 -6.39 -25.75
C LEU A 117 8.07 -5.52 -24.49
N THR A 118 9.10 -5.49 -23.63
CA THR A 118 9.09 -4.56 -22.49
C THR A 118 9.53 -3.16 -22.90
N VAL A 119 9.07 -2.15 -22.17
CA VAL A 119 9.53 -0.75 -22.34
C VAL A 119 11.04 -0.65 -22.14
N GLU A 120 11.61 -1.41 -21.21
CA GLU A 120 13.05 -1.52 -20.99
C GLU A 120 13.74 -2.06 -22.26
N ASN A 121 13.37 -3.24 -22.74
CA ASN A 121 14.02 -3.86 -23.91
C ASN A 121 13.96 -2.95 -25.13
N TRP A 122 12.84 -2.27 -25.33
CA TRP A 122 12.70 -1.28 -26.39
C TRP A 122 13.67 -0.10 -26.22
N ALA A 123 13.74 0.49 -25.01
CA ALA A 123 14.62 1.62 -24.72
C ALA A 123 16.10 1.24 -24.89
N CYS A 124 16.49 0.05 -24.42
CA CYS A 124 17.85 -0.46 -24.56
C CYS A 124 18.16 -0.81 -26.03
N ALA A 125 17.21 -1.39 -26.78
CA ALA A 125 17.37 -1.67 -28.21
C ALA A 125 17.49 -0.39 -29.07
N ALA A 126 16.84 0.69 -28.64
CA ALA A 126 16.96 2.02 -29.26
C ALA A 126 18.31 2.70 -28.95
N LYS A 127 19.23 2.05 -28.21
CA LYS A 127 20.52 2.59 -27.77
C LYS A 127 20.38 3.88 -26.95
N GLN A 128 19.30 3.98 -26.18
CA GLN A 128 19.08 5.09 -25.25
C GLN A 128 19.50 4.65 -23.85
N ASP A 129 20.81 4.54 -23.62
CA ASP A 129 21.37 3.97 -22.39
C ASP A 129 20.82 4.66 -21.12
N ALA A 130 20.71 6.00 -21.15
CA ALA A 130 20.14 6.76 -20.03
C ALA A 130 18.67 6.42 -19.74
N LEU A 131 17.84 6.18 -20.77
CA LEU A 131 16.43 5.83 -20.61
C LEU A 131 16.27 4.39 -20.12
N CYS A 132 17.10 3.48 -20.65
CA CYS A 132 17.18 2.09 -20.23
C CYS A 132 17.52 1.99 -18.74
N ASP A 133 18.53 2.73 -18.27
CA ASP A 133 18.95 2.73 -16.87
C ASP A 133 17.89 3.33 -15.94
N GLU A 134 17.21 4.41 -16.34
CA GLU A 134 16.13 5.02 -15.55
C GLU A 134 14.93 4.09 -15.37
N LEU A 135 14.49 3.43 -16.44
CA LEU A 135 13.38 2.48 -16.40
C LEU A 135 13.72 1.27 -15.54
N ARG A 136 14.93 0.73 -15.70
CA ARG A 136 15.45 -0.36 -14.87
C ARG A 136 15.50 0.04 -13.40
N ALA A 137 15.96 1.25 -13.08
CA ALA A 137 15.98 1.75 -11.71
C ALA A 137 14.57 1.86 -11.12
N ALA A 138 13.60 2.37 -11.88
CA ALA A 138 12.21 2.47 -11.44
C ALA A 138 11.62 1.09 -11.08
N GLN A 139 11.89 0.08 -11.90
CA GLN A 139 11.47 -1.30 -11.65
C GLN A 139 12.12 -1.88 -10.39
N TYR A 140 13.43 -1.70 -10.21
CA TYR A 140 14.11 -2.19 -9.01
C TYR A 140 13.63 -1.52 -7.72
N ILE A 141 13.15 -0.27 -7.77
CA ILE A 141 12.54 0.43 -6.62
C ILE A 141 11.17 -0.17 -6.26
N LEU A 142 10.49 -0.85 -7.18
CA LEU A 142 9.20 -1.49 -6.90
C LEU A 142 9.34 -2.66 -5.91
N ILE A 143 10.48 -3.38 -5.95
CA ILE A 143 10.78 -4.51 -5.05
C ILE A 143 10.81 -4.10 -3.57
N PRO A 144 11.60 -3.09 -3.12
CA PRO A 144 11.58 -2.66 -1.74
C PRO A 144 10.21 -2.08 -1.33
N ILE A 145 9.48 -1.42 -2.23
CA ILE A 145 8.09 -1.00 -1.95
C ILE A 145 7.20 -2.21 -1.63
N LEU A 146 7.32 -3.29 -2.40
CA LEU A 146 6.56 -4.51 -2.16
C LEU A 146 6.92 -5.15 -0.80
N ILE A 147 8.21 -5.22 -0.47
CA ILE A 147 8.68 -5.78 0.81
C ILE A 147 8.18 -4.94 1.99
N LEU A 148 8.23 -3.61 1.88
CA LEU A 148 7.79 -2.70 2.93
C LEU A 148 6.28 -2.71 3.10
N SER A 149 5.52 -2.73 2.01
CA SER A 149 4.06 -2.82 2.05
C SER A 149 3.59 -4.17 2.61
N ALA A 150 4.26 -5.28 2.27
CA ALA A 150 4.01 -6.59 2.87
C ALA A 150 4.28 -6.59 4.38
N SER A 151 5.39 -5.97 4.80
CA SER A 151 5.74 -5.82 6.22
C SER A 151 4.70 -4.99 6.96
N LEU A 152 4.25 -3.88 6.35
CA LEU A 152 3.18 -3.03 6.89
C LEU A 152 1.88 -3.83 7.07
N LEU A 153 1.49 -4.61 6.06
CA LEU A 153 0.33 -5.48 6.10
C LEU A 153 0.44 -6.52 7.23
N ALA A 154 1.58 -7.20 7.35
CA ALA A 154 1.81 -8.18 8.40
C ALA A 154 1.69 -7.56 9.81
N ILE A 155 2.27 -6.37 10.02
CA ILE A 155 2.19 -5.65 11.30
C ILE A 155 0.73 -5.26 11.60
N THR A 156 0.00 -4.71 10.62
CA THR A 156 -1.41 -4.32 10.83
C THR A 156 -2.30 -5.50 11.17
N ILE A 157 -2.15 -6.64 10.48
CA ILE A 157 -2.86 -7.89 10.79
C ILE A 157 -2.50 -8.37 12.20
N TRP A 158 -1.22 -8.37 12.56
CA TRP A 158 -0.77 -8.82 13.87
C TRP A 158 -1.36 -7.97 15.01
N VAL A 159 -1.36 -6.64 14.85
CA VAL A 159 -2.00 -5.71 15.80
C VAL A 159 -3.50 -5.98 15.90
N TRP A 160 -4.18 -6.16 14.76
CA TRP A 160 -5.61 -6.46 14.75
C TRP A 160 -5.96 -7.76 15.47
N VAL A 161 -5.19 -8.83 15.26
CA VAL A 161 -5.37 -10.12 15.94
C VAL A 161 -5.15 -9.98 17.45
N ARG A 162 -4.11 -9.23 17.88
CA ARG A 162 -3.83 -8.97 19.29
C ARG A 162 -5.00 -8.25 19.98
N VAL A 163 -5.46 -7.14 19.39
CA VAL A 163 -6.57 -6.34 19.94
C VAL A 163 -7.87 -7.14 19.97
N SER A 164 -8.14 -7.94 18.93
CA SER A 164 -9.35 -8.78 18.86
C SER A 164 -9.39 -9.86 19.95
N LYS A 165 -8.23 -10.39 20.36
CA LYS A 165 -8.14 -11.38 21.46
C LYS A 165 -8.43 -10.74 22.81
N GLU A 166 -7.84 -9.57 23.08
CA GLU A 166 -8.07 -8.82 24.33
C GLU A 166 -9.56 -8.46 24.49
N GLY A 167 -10.21 -7.97 23.43
CA GLY A 167 -11.63 -7.62 23.45
C GLY A 167 -12.59 -8.80 23.69
N ARG A 168 -12.21 -10.03 23.29
CA ARG A 168 -13.01 -11.23 23.61
C ARG A 168 -12.90 -11.62 25.08
N SER A 169 -11.67 -11.60 25.62
CA SER A 169 -11.43 -11.97 27.02
C SER A 169 -12.23 -11.12 28.00
N THR A 170 -12.31 -9.80 27.78
CA THR A 170 -13.09 -8.90 28.65
C THR A 170 -14.60 -9.17 28.55
N ARG A 171 -15.10 -9.52 27.36
CA ARG A 171 -16.52 -9.81 27.16
C ARG A 171 -16.95 -11.09 27.86
N ASP A 172 -16.11 -12.11 27.83
CA ASP A 172 -16.38 -13.39 28.50
C ASP A 172 -16.41 -13.23 30.03
N SER A 173 -15.47 -12.46 30.60
CA SER A 173 -15.49 -12.12 32.04
C SER A 173 -16.73 -11.35 32.46
N SER A 174 -17.15 -10.35 31.66
CA SER A 174 -18.35 -9.56 31.97
C SER A 174 -19.66 -10.36 31.88
N ASN A 175 -19.71 -11.38 31.02
CA ASN A 175 -20.86 -12.27 30.92
C ASN A 175 -20.91 -13.24 32.09
N ALA A 176 -19.78 -13.76 32.56
CA ALA A 176 -19.71 -14.63 33.73
C ALA A 176 -20.24 -13.93 34.99
N GLU A 177 -19.75 -12.72 35.26
CA GLU A 177 -20.19 -11.92 36.42
C GLU A 177 -21.69 -11.60 36.39
N ARG A 178 -22.25 -11.38 35.20
CA ARG A 178 -23.69 -11.10 35.02
C ARG A 178 -24.57 -12.35 35.24
N VAL A 179 -24.05 -13.53 34.91
CA VAL A 179 -24.75 -14.80 35.18
C VAL A 179 -24.80 -15.03 36.69
N ASP A 180 -23.68 -14.85 37.39
CA ASP A 180 -23.62 -15.03 38.86
C ASP A 180 -24.54 -14.07 39.63
N ALA A 181 -24.63 -12.82 39.17
CA ALA A 181 -25.55 -11.83 39.74
C ALA A 181 -27.02 -12.24 39.57
N ASN A 182 -27.40 -12.75 38.39
CA ASN A 182 -28.78 -13.16 38.11
C ASN A 182 -29.18 -14.44 38.85
N THR A 183 -28.26 -15.39 39.04
CA THR A 183 -28.50 -16.62 39.81
C THR A 183 -28.74 -16.31 41.29
N SER A 184 -28.06 -15.31 41.84
CA SER A 184 -28.20 -14.91 43.24
C SER A 184 -29.56 -14.24 43.54
N THR A 185 -30.13 -13.52 42.59
CA THR A 185 -31.46 -12.88 42.74
C THR A 185 -32.65 -13.84 42.61
N ALA A 186 -32.48 -15.03 42.01
CA ALA A 186 -33.55 -16.00 41.85
C ALA A 186 -33.75 -16.91 43.09
N ALA A 187 -32.90 -16.81 44.10
CA ALA A 187 -32.89 -17.66 45.29
C ALA A 187 -33.60 -17.06 46.53
N VAL A 188 -34.37 -15.98 46.36
CA VAL A 188 -35.16 -15.30 47.42
C VAL A 188 -36.64 -15.38 47.07
#